data_AF-Q6FRT8-F1
#
_entry.id   AF-Q6FRT8-F1
#
_cell.length_a   1.000
_cell.length_b   1.000
_cell.length_c   1.000
_cell.angle_alpha   90.00
_cell.angle_beta   90.00
_cell.angle_gamma   90.00
#
_symmetry.space_group_name_H-M   'P 1'
#
loop_
_entity.id
_entity.type
_entity.pdbx_description
1 polymer ?
#
loop_
_entity_poly.entity_id
_entity_poly.type
_entity_poly.pdbx_seq_one_letter_code
_entity_poly.pdbx_strand_id
1 'polypeptide(L)'
;MQVVQLTEEFTRLNGVKDQAITKPVSLDDNTGEVVVRTSTGKSKIRKGQTEEEYRHQLKLYFEDERGPQVTEIGWLDEYIVDQDKIFSEESLFHDLSIKHNRQTVSGICHKLYYQRDYENCVSLAQKLRDLFEPYNTKNKIHRELEELDYMISKCNERLGSKEFQ
;
A
#
# COMPACT_ATOMS: atom_id res chain seq x y z
N MET A 1 -45.09 25.20 0.19
CA MET A 1 -44.14 24.11 0.52
C MET A 1 -44.41 23.65 1.93
N GLN A 2 -45.02 22.47 2.11
CA GLN A 2 -45.19 21.84 3.42
C GLN A 2 -44.04 20.86 3.62
N VAL A 3 -43.21 21.11 4.62
CA VAL A 3 -42.12 20.21 5.02
C VAL A 3 -42.72 19.18 5.97
N VAL A 4 -42.89 17.95 5.48
CA VAL A 4 -43.34 16.83 6.31
C VAL A 4 -42.19 16.44 7.23
N GLN A 5 -42.33 16.74 8.53
CA GLN A 5 -41.40 16.29 9.56
C GLN A 5 -41.67 14.82 9.86
N LEU A 6 -40.81 13.92 9.37
CA LEU A 6 -40.73 12.54 9.84
C LEU A 6 -39.76 12.49 11.03
N THR A 7 -40.33 12.52 12.24
CA THR A 7 -39.63 12.26 13.50
C THR A 7 -39.56 10.75 13.76
N GLU A 8 -38.57 10.07 13.18
CA GLU A 8 -38.14 8.76 13.67
C GLU A 8 -36.89 8.93 14.53
N GLU A 9 -37.01 8.65 15.82
CA GLU A 9 -35.91 8.67 16.79
C GLU A 9 -34.96 7.51 16.50
N PHE A 10 -33.77 7.83 16.01
CA PHE A 10 -32.72 6.86 15.72
C PHE A 10 -31.93 6.56 17.00
N THR A 11 -32.35 5.58 17.80
CA THR A 11 -31.54 5.07 18.91
C THR A 11 -30.69 3.89 18.43
N ARG A 12 -29.37 3.94 18.66
CA ARG A 12 -28.43 2.85 18.32
C ARG A 12 -27.76 2.30 19.57
N LEU A 13 -27.65 0.98 19.63
CA LEU A 13 -26.81 0.25 20.58
C LEU A 13 -25.33 0.43 20.21
N ASN A 14 -24.50 0.72 21.22
CA ASN A 14 -23.09 1.04 21.08
C ASN A 14 -22.27 -0.11 20.46
N GLY A 15 -21.39 0.20 19.49
CA GLY A 15 -20.26 -0.67 19.12
C GLY A 15 -20.21 -1.17 17.67
N VAL A 16 -21.28 -1.06 16.87
CA VAL A 16 -21.24 -1.49 15.46
C VAL A 16 -20.89 -0.29 14.57
N LYS A 17 -19.76 -0.37 13.83
CA LYS A 17 -19.42 0.63 12.81
C LYS A 17 -20.46 0.58 11.70
N ASP A 18 -21.06 1.74 11.45
CA ASP A 18 -22.09 1.96 10.44
C ASP A 18 -21.51 1.73 9.03
N GLN A 19 -21.84 0.60 8.39
CA GLN A 19 -21.51 0.33 6.97
C GLN A 19 -22.68 0.60 6.04
N ALA A 20 -23.80 1.12 6.56
CA ALA A 20 -24.97 1.41 5.74
C ALA A 20 -24.64 2.55 4.76
N ILE A 21 -24.71 2.25 3.46
CA ILE A 21 -24.68 3.25 2.38
C ILE A 21 -25.87 4.18 2.62
N THR A 22 -25.60 5.35 3.20
CA THR A 22 -26.61 6.36 3.49
C THR A 22 -26.95 7.04 2.18
N LYS A 23 -28.11 6.70 1.61
CA LYS A 23 -28.65 7.39 0.44
C LYS A 23 -28.74 8.89 0.75
N PRO A 24 -28.44 9.76 -0.23
CA PRO A 24 -28.56 11.19 -0.03
C PRO A 24 -30.01 11.55 0.34
N VAL A 25 -30.16 12.44 1.32
CA VAL A 25 -31.46 12.93 1.80
C VAL A 25 -32.10 13.82 0.74
N SER A 26 -31.28 14.60 0.05
CA SER A 26 -31.68 15.42 -1.09
C SER A 26 -30.45 15.74 -1.94
N LEU A 27 -30.67 15.89 -3.24
CA LEU A 27 -29.72 16.38 -4.23
C LEU A 27 -30.25 17.72 -4.74
N ASP A 28 -29.39 18.73 -4.83
CA ASP A 28 -29.69 19.95 -5.58
C ASP A 28 -29.15 19.78 -7.00
N ASP A 29 -30.07 19.71 -7.97
CA ASP A 29 -29.75 19.48 -9.38
C ASP A 29 -28.98 20.64 -10.03
N ASN A 30 -29.04 21.85 -9.45
CA ASN A 30 -28.37 23.03 -10.02
C ASN A 30 -26.92 23.17 -9.53
N THR A 31 -26.64 22.79 -8.29
CA THR A 31 -25.32 22.96 -7.65
C THR A 31 -24.56 21.65 -7.48
N GLY A 32 -25.24 20.51 -7.65
CA GLY A 32 -24.69 19.18 -7.36
C GLY A 32 -24.44 18.95 -5.86
N GLU A 33 -24.94 19.84 -4.99
CA GLU A 33 -24.78 19.69 -3.54
C GLU A 33 -25.66 18.56 -3.01
N VAL A 34 -25.09 17.78 -2.08
CA VAL A 34 -25.74 16.59 -1.54
C VAL A 34 -25.87 16.71 -0.03
N VAL A 35 -27.10 16.57 0.48
CA VAL A 35 -27.34 16.47 1.92
C VAL A 35 -27.22 15.02 2.34
N VAL A 36 -26.28 14.72 3.22
CA VAL A 36 -26.04 13.37 3.75
C VAL A 36 -26.17 13.40 5.27
N ARG A 37 -26.74 12.35 5.87
CA ARG A 37 -26.69 12.17 7.33
C ARG A 37 -25.38 11.49 7.73
N THR A 38 -24.68 12.06 8.70
CA THR A 38 -23.50 11.44 9.28
C THR A 38 -23.89 10.25 10.14
N SER A 39 -22.92 9.39 10.48
CA SER A 39 -23.11 8.27 11.41
C SER A 39 -23.60 8.69 12.81
N THR A 40 -23.43 9.97 13.16
CA THR A 40 -23.94 10.61 14.39
C THR A 40 -25.34 11.21 14.24
N GLY A 41 -26.00 11.03 13.09
CA GLY A 41 -27.34 11.53 12.80
C GLY A 41 -27.43 13.01 12.38
N LYS A 42 -26.30 13.74 12.36
CA LYS A 42 -26.26 15.15 11.95
C LYS A 42 -26.30 15.28 10.43
N SER A 43 -27.07 16.23 9.91
CA SER A 43 -27.05 16.57 8.50
C SER A 43 -25.75 17.30 8.14
N LYS A 44 -25.10 16.87 7.07
CA LYS A 44 -23.91 17.52 6.49
C LYS A 44 -24.15 17.74 4.99
N ILE A 45 -23.90 18.95 4.53
CA ILE A 45 -23.91 19.30 3.10
C ILE A 45 -22.53 18.95 2.54
N ARG A 46 -22.50 18.14 1.48
CA ARG A 46 -21.32 17.90 0.65
C ARG A 46 -21.41 18.86 -0.53
N LYS A 47 -20.37 19.67 -0.73
CA LYS A 47 -20.28 20.56 -1.88
C LYS A 47 -20.30 19.71 -3.16
N GLY A 48 -21.09 20.14 -4.13
CA GLY A 48 -20.98 19.66 -5.49
C GLY A 48 -19.65 20.08 -6.09
N GLN A 49 -19.22 19.36 -7.12
CA GLN A 49 -18.08 19.76 -7.94
C GLN A 49 -18.62 20.58 -9.10
N THR A 50 -18.05 21.75 -9.33
CA THR A 50 -18.41 22.57 -10.49
C THR A 50 -17.80 21.99 -11.78
N GLU A 51 -18.42 22.28 -12.91
CA GLU A 51 -17.91 21.87 -14.23
C GLU A 51 -16.49 22.39 -14.49
N GLU A 52 -16.18 23.60 -14.00
CA GLU A 52 -14.83 24.19 -14.12
C GLU A 52 -13.79 23.40 -13.31
N GLU A 53 -14.11 23.02 -12.07
CA GLU A 53 -13.24 22.19 -11.23
C GLU A 53 -13.03 20.80 -11.84
N TYR A 54 -14.07 20.21 -12.42
CA TYR A 54 -13.98 18.93 -13.11
C TYR A 54 -13.06 18.99 -14.33
N ARG A 55 -13.23 20.01 -15.18
CA ARG A 55 -12.37 20.24 -16.34
C ARG A 55 -10.92 20.50 -15.95
N HIS A 56 -10.71 21.25 -14.86
CA HIS A 56 -9.37 21.48 -14.34
C HIS A 56 -8.71 20.16 -13.88
N GLN A 57 -9.43 19.29 -13.18
CA GLN A 57 -8.91 17.97 -12.79
C GLN A 57 -8.62 17.07 -13.99
N LEU A 58 -9.49 17.07 -15.02
CA LEU A 58 -9.23 16.34 -16.25
C LEU A 58 -7.96 16.83 -16.93
N LYS A 59 -7.77 18.15 -17.00
CA LYS A 59 -6.55 18.75 -17.55
C LYS A 59 -5.31 18.31 -16.77
N LEU A 60 -5.36 18.41 -15.44
CA LEU A 60 -4.27 17.95 -14.58
C LEU A 60 -3.94 16.48 -14.82
N TYR A 61 -4.97 15.63 -14.89
CA TYR A 61 -4.78 14.19 -15.07
C TYR A 61 -4.22 13.82 -16.44
N PHE A 62 -4.74 14.38 -17.52
CA PHE A 62 -4.38 13.97 -18.89
C PHE A 62 -3.22 14.77 -19.49
N GLU A 63 -3.11 16.06 -19.18
CA GLU A 63 -2.15 16.96 -19.83
C GLU A 63 -0.96 17.27 -18.93
N ASP A 64 -1.20 17.72 -17.70
CA ASP A 64 -0.16 18.31 -16.87
C ASP A 64 0.64 17.25 -16.09
N GLU A 65 -0.04 16.39 -15.32
CA GLU A 65 0.57 15.40 -14.43
C GLU A 65 0.61 13.98 -15.01
N ARG A 66 -0.15 13.71 -16.08
CA ARG A 66 -0.25 12.41 -16.77
C ARG A 66 -0.70 11.24 -15.88
N GLY A 67 -1.36 11.55 -14.77
CA GLY A 67 -1.91 10.57 -13.84
C GLY A 67 -0.87 9.71 -13.13
N PRO A 68 -1.32 8.71 -12.35
CA PRO A 68 -0.44 7.78 -11.65
C PRO A 68 0.39 6.97 -12.65
N GLN A 69 1.70 6.92 -12.44
CA GLN A 69 2.57 6.07 -13.23
C GLN A 69 2.33 4.60 -12.88
N VAL A 70 2.16 3.77 -13.90
CA VAL A 70 2.07 2.32 -13.77
C VAL A 70 3.48 1.76 -13.90
N THR A 71 3.91 0.97 -12.92
CA THR A 71 5.18 0.26 -12.99
C THR A 71 5.04 -0.90 -13.98
N GLU A 72 6.00 -1.03 -14.90
CA GLU A 72 5.99 -2.10 -15.90
C GLU A 72 5.99 -3.49 -15.27
N ILE A 73 5.34 -4.44 -15.93
CA ILE A 73 5.33 -5.83 -15.45
C ILE A 73 6.75 -6.38 -15.51
N GLY A 74 7.23 -6.91 -14.39
CA GLY A 74 8.58 -7.48 -14.32
C GLY A 74 9.69 -6.45 -14.18
N TRP A 75 9.38 -5.19 -13.85
CA TRP A 75 10.41 -4.17 -13.61
C TRP A 75 11.44 -4.55 -12.53
N LEU A 76 11.06 -5.44 -11.60
CA LEU A 76 11.95 -5.98 -10.56
C LEU A 76 12.84 -7.14 -11.03
N ASP A 77 12.62 -7.67 -12.22
CA ASP A 77 13.22 -8.93 -12.68
C ASP A 77 14.69 -8.74 -13.02
N GLU A 78 15.09 -7.53 -13.42
CA GLU A 78 16.49 -7.19 -13.65
C GLU A 78 17.35 -7.37 -12.39
N TYR A 79 16.79 -7.08 -11.20
CA TYR A 79 17.47 -7.23 -9.92
C TYR A 79 17.48 -8.67 -9.40
N ILE A 80 16.63 -9.53 -9.96
CA ILE A 80 16.65 -10.98 -9.68
C ILE A 80 17.79 -11.64 -10.47
N VAL A 81 17.95 -11.25 -11.73
CA VAL A 81 19.02 -11.75 -12.60
C VAL A 81 20.38 -11.25 -12.11
N ASP A 82 20.46 -9.99 -11.69
CA ASP A 82 21.68 -9.36 -11.20
C ASP A 82 21.43 -8.66 -9.87
N GLN A 83 21.66 -9.40 -8.78
CA GLN A 83 21.44 -8.90 -7.42
C GLN A 83 22.44 -7.82 -7.02
N ASP A 84 23.61 -7.76 -7.66
CA ASP A 84 24.64 -6.79 -7.30
C ASP A 84 24.20 -5.36 -7.68
N LYS A 85 23.33 -5.22 -8.69
CA LYS A 85 22.67 -3.94 -9.04
C LYS A 85 21.81 -3.37 -7.91
N ILE A 86 21.32 -4.19 -6.98
CA ILE A 86 20.55 -3.68 -5.83
C ILE A 86 21.44 -2.74 -5.00
N PHE A 87 22.74 -3.03 -4.94
CA PHE A 87 23.71 -2.37 -4.09
C PHE A 87 24.57 -1.33 -4.82
N SER A 88 24.36 -1.13 -6.11
CA SER A 88 25.11 -0.11 -6.87
C SER A 88 24.65 1.30 -6.51
N GLU A 89 25.51 2.30 -6.71
CA GLU A 89 25.15 3.70 -6.46
C GLU A 89 24.04 4.20 -7.41
N GLU A 90 23.92 3.60 -8.60
CA GLU A 90 22.84 3.88 -9.55
C GLU A 90 21.52 3.20 -9.18
N SER A 91 21.50 2.35 -8.15
CA SER A 91 20.30 1.64 -7.70
C SER A 91 19.23 2.62 -7.20
N LEU A 92 17.98 2.36 -7.60
CA LEU A 92 16.81 3.02 -7.00
C LEU A 92 16.70 2.75 -5.49
N PHE A 93 17.37 1.70 -5.00
CA PHE A 93 17.31 1.24 -3.62
C PHE A 93 18.58 1.57 -2.80
N HIS A 94 19.50 2.38 -3.32
CA HIS A 94 20.78 2.68 -2.64
C HIS A 94 20.59 3.22 -1.22
N ASP A 95 19.55 4.05 -0.99
CA ASP A 95 19.23 4.57 0.34
C ASP A 95 18.33 3.60 1.12
N LEU A 96 18.96 2.75 1.93
CA LEU A 96 18.28 1.80 2.82
C LEU A 96 17.75 2.43 4.12
N SER A 97 17.96 3.74 4.35
CA SER A 97 17.27 4.45 5.44
C SER A 97 15.76 4.56 5.17
N ILE A 98 15.38 4.54 3.89
CA ILE A 98 14.00 4.62 3.42
C ILE A 98 13.32 3.25 3.58
N LYS A 99 12.21 3.25 4.34
CA LYS A 99 11.41 2.03 4.57
C LYS A 99 10.92 1.38 3.28
N HIS A 100 10.45 2.19 2.33
CA HIS A 100 9.95 1.68 1.06
C HIS A 100 11.04 0.88 0.31
N ASN A 101 12.26 1.41 0.22
CA ASN A 101 13.38 0.73 -0.43
C ASN A 101 13.67 -0.62 0.23
N ARG A 102 13.74 -0.66 1.57
CA ARG A 102 13.93 -1.91 2.33
C ARG A 102 12.84 -2.94 2.06
N GLN A 103 11.57 -2.51 2.03
CA GLN A 103 10.44 -3.39 1.72
C GLN A 103 10.51 -3.92 0.28
N THR A 104 10.88 -3.07 -0.68
CA THR A 104 10.99 -3.46 -2.08
C THR A 104 12.09 -4.51 -2.29
N VAL A 105 13.29 -4.30 -1.73
CA VAL A 105 14.39 -5.27 -1.84
C VAL A 105 14.10 -6.57 -1.07
N SER A 106 13.39 -6.49 0.06
CA SER A 106 12.91 -7.69 0.77
C SER A 106 11.89 -8.48 -0.07
N GLY A 107 11.07 -7.79 -0.86
CA GLY A 107 10.16 -8.39 -1.82
C GLY A 107 10.86 -9.21 -2.91
N ILE A 108 12.10 -8.85 -3.28
CA ILE A 108 12.92 -9.62 -4.23
C ILE A 108 13.23 -11.00 -3.64
N CYS A 109 13.61 -11.06 -2.36
CA CYS A 109 13.82 -12.33 -1.68
C CYS A 109 12.54 -13.18 -1.67
N HIS A 110 11.37 -12.59 -1.44
CA HIS A 110 10.10 -13.34 -1.49
C HIS A 110 9.87 -13.93 -2.88
N LYS A 111 10.17 -13.17 -3.93
CA LYS A 111 10.03 -13.65 -5.31
C LYS A 111 10.98 -14.81 -5.61
N LEU A 112 12.24 -14.72 -5.20
CA LEU A 112 13.22 -15.82 -5.30
C LEU A 112 12.72 -17.08 -4.57
N TYR A 113 12.18 -16.93 -3.35
CA TYR A 113 11.59 -18.04 -2.59
C TYR A 113 10.47 -18.75 -3.35
N TYR A 114 9.52 -17.99 -3.91
CA TYR A 114 8.41 -18.57 -4.67
C TYR A 114 8.85 -19.18 -6.01
N GLN A 115 9.92 -18.66 -6.61
CA GLN A 115 10.59 -19.26 -7.77
C GLN A 115 11.42 -20.50 -7.42
N ARG A 116 11.51 -20.86 -6.12
CA ARG A 116 12.30 -21.99 -5.58
C ARG A 116 13.80 -21.84 -5.74
N ASP A 117 14.25 -20.61 -5.98
CA ASP A 117 15.66 -20.26 -6.05
C ASP A 117 16.17 -19.94 -4.63
N TYR A 118 16.24 -20.99 -3.82
CA TYR A 118 16.53 -20.88 -2.39
C TYR A 118 17.97 -20.46 -2.11
N GLU A 119 18.93 -20.83 -2.97
CA GLU A 119 20.34 -20.47 -2.82
C GLU A 119 20.53 -18.95 -2.92
N ASN A 120 19.98 -18.37 -3.99
CA ASN A 120 19.98 -16.93 -4.19
C ASN A 120 19.15 -16.20 -3.14
N CYS A 121 18.01 -16.76 -2.72
CA CYS A 121 17.20 -16.18 -1.66
C CYS A 121 17.98 -16.06 -0.34
N VAL A 122 18.71 -17.12 0.08
CA VAL A 122 19.54 -17.08 1.30
C VAL A 122 20.65 -16.05 1.17
N SER A 123 21.39 -16.09 0.06
CA SER A 123 22.50 -15.18 -0.20
C SER A 123 22.06 -13.72 -0.12
N LEU A 124 20.96 -13.37 -0.79
CA LEU A 124 20.42 -12.02 -0.78
C LEU A 124 19.86 -11.64 0.59
N ALA A 125 19.08 -12.51 1.23
CA ALA A 125 18.47 -12.22 2.53
C ALA A 125 19.54 -12.00 3.61
N GLN A 126 20.63 -12.76 3.60
CA GLN A 126 21.76 -12.57 4.51
C GLN A 126 22.44 -11.22 4.29
N LYS A 127 22.75 -10.87 3.03
CA LYS A 127 23.33 -9.56 2.68
C LYS A 127 22.43 -8.42 3.15
N LEU A 128 21.12 -8.50 2.87
CA LEU A 128 20.16 -7.46 3.26
C LEU A 128 20.04 -7.32 4.77
N ARG A 129 20.02 -8.45 5.50
CA ARG A 129 19.96 -8.46 6.96
C ARG A 129 21.14 -7.69 7.55
N ASP A 130 22.35 -7.97 7.08
CA ASP A 130 23.57 -7.31 7.56
C ASP A 130 23.57 -5.80 7.24
N LEU A 131 23.03 -5.43 6.07
CA LEU A 131 22.87 -4.02 5.67
C LEU A 131 21.74 -3.29 6.42
N PHE A 132 20.72 -4.00 6.88
CA PHE A 132 19.60 -3.42 7.60
C PHE A 132 19.94 -3.16 9.07
N GLU A 133 20.76 -4.01 9.68
CA GLU A 133 21.13 -3.96 11.11
C GLU A 133 21.50 -2.54 11.62
N PRO A 134 22.32 -1.73 10.91
CA PRO A 134 22.68 -0.38 11.35
C PRO A 134 21.49 0.57 11.51
N TYR A 135 20.39 0.33 10.79
CA TYR A 135 19.18 1.15 10.85
C TYR A 135 18.25 0.75 12.01
N ASN A 136 18.57 -0.32 12.74
CA ASN A 136 17.80 -0.81 13.87
C ASN A 136 17.99 0.00 15.16
N THR A 137 17.62 1.28 15.08
CA THR A 137 17.61 2.16 16.24
C THR A 137 16.37 1.86 17.10
N LYS A 138 16.58 1.43 18.34
CA LYS A 138 15.51 1.14 19.32
C LYS A 138 14.47 0.13 18.82
N ASN A 139 14.90 -0.94 18.13
CA ASN A 139 14.01 -1.99 17.60
C ASN A 139 12.99 -1.49 16.55
N LYS A 140 13.24 -0.35 15.90
CA LYS A 140 12.31 0.26 14.94
C LYS A 140 12.05 -0.61 13.71
N ILE A 141 13.03 -1.41 13.29
CA ILE A 141 12.94 -2.30 12.12
C ILE A 141 13.06 -3.77 12.51
N HIS A 142 12.92 -4.09 13.80
CA HIS A 142 13.12 -5.46 14.30
C HIS A 142 12.29 -6.49 13.54
N ARG A 143 11.05 -6.16 13.20
CA ARG A 143 10.18 -7.01 12.39
C ARG A 143 10.71 -7.26 10.98
N GLU A 144 11.33 -6.27 10.34
CA GLU A 144 11.91 -6.42 9.00
C GLU A 144 13.11 -7.40 9.05
N LEU A 145 13.90 -7.34 10.13
CA LEU A 145 15.00 -8.28 10.36
C LEU A 145 14.50 -9.71 10.68
N GLU A 146 13.47 -9.84 11.51
CA GLU A 146 12.84 -11.13 11.81
C GLU A 146 12.26 -11.80 10.54
N GLU A 147 11.68 -11.01 9.62
CA GLU A 147 11.18 -11.50 8.34
C GLU A 147 12.33 -12.06 7.48
N LEU A 148 13.48 -11.38 7.43
CA LEU A 148 14.67 -11.88 6.72
C LEU A 148 15.24 -13.14 7.39
N ASP A 149 15.34 -13.17 8.72
CA ASP A 149 15.79 -14.33 9.48
C ASP A 149 14.89 -15.56 9.26
N TYR A 150 13.57 -15.34 9.27
CA TYR A 150 12.59 -16.37 8.95
C TYR A 150 12.81 -16.94 7.55
N MET A 151 13.04 -16.08 6.56
CA MET A 151 13.27 -16.50 5.19
C MET A 151 14.56 -17.30 5.01
N ILE A 152 15.65 -16.87 5.64
CA ILE A 152 16.93 -17.59 5.64
C ILE A 152 16.73 -18.99 6.22
N SER A 153 16.06 -19.08 7.38
CA SER A 153 15.74 -20.35 8.03
C SER A 153 14.90 -21.26 7.10
N LYS A 154 13.84 -20.73 6.48
CA LYS A 154 12.98 -21.52 5.59
C LYS A 154 13.65 -21.96 4.30
N CYS A 155 14.53 -21.15 3.72
CA CYS A 155 15.29 -21.57 2.56
C CYS A 155 16.30 -22.66 2.92
N ASN A 156 17.00 -22.53 4.04
CA ASN A 156 17.94 -23.53 4.53
C ASN A 156 17.26 -24.88 4.82
N GLU A 157 16.08 -24.88 5.45
CA GLU A 157 15.26 -26.09 5.63
C GLU A 157 14.96 -26.78 4.27
N ARG A 158 14.62 -26.00 3.24
CA ARG A 158 14.29 -26.52 1.90
C ARG A 158 15.52 -27.02 1.14
N LEU A 159 16.67 -26.36 1.31
CA LEU A 159 17.94 -26.79 0.71
C LEU A 159 18.42 -28.10 1.34
N GLY A 160 18.42 -28.20 2.67
CA GLY A 160 18.76 -29.44 3.37
C GLY A 160 17.80 -30.60 3.06
N SER A 161 16.55 -30.31 2.70
CA SER A 161 15.59 -31.33 2.24
C SER A 161 15.88 -31.85 0.82
N LYS A 162 16.60 -31.11 -0.02
CA LYS A 162 16.97 -31.54 -1.38
C LYS A 162 18.13 -32.55 -1.39
N GLU A 163 18.98 -32.58 -0.37
CA GLU A 163 20.11 -33.51 -0.29
C GLU A 163 19.69 -34.98 -0.05
N PHE A 164 18.40 -35.23 0.24
CA PHE A 164 17.86 -36.56 0.54
C PHE A 164 16.91 -37.12 -0.54
N GLN A 165 16.91 -36.54 -1.76
CA GLN A 165 16.17 -37.06 -2.93
C GLN A 165 17.12 -37.34 -4.08
#